data_AF-A0A7U6GH07-F1
#
_entry.id   AF-A0A7U6GH07-F1
#
_cell.length_a   1.000
_cell.length_b   1.000
_cell.length_c   1.000
_cell.angle_alpha   90.00
_cell.angle_beta   90.00
_cell.angle_gamma   90.00
#
_symmetry.space_group_name_H-M   'P 1'
#
loop_
_entity.id
_entity.type
_entity.pdbx_description
1 polymer ?
#
loop_
_entity_poly.entity_id
_entity_poly.type
_entity_poly.pdbx_seq_one_letter_code
_entity_poly.pdbx_strand_id
1 'polypeptide(L)'
;MKKQGLVLATLLVGASSLAMAVESFYVTAGGDVGVGTNTPEAALHVVRDDASGATTELLLENSGGVKLGLLNTDSAIEWVISNDSRFRIMAGNAGMNIAANGNMEVTGTVTANNILLTSDRNAKTAIEPVDGDYVLRQLQQIPVSAWSYKSSPDERHIGPMAQDFYAAFGLGNTDKRISMVDAAGVALAAVKALNQRLEEKEARIQELEKRLARQEELAARVQALEAITVKLIQERKPAMRTATLRQP
;
A
#
# COMPACT_ATOMS: atom_id res chain seq x y z
N MET A 1 43.56 -76.23 -60.92
CA MET A 1 44.57 -75.17 -60.71
C MET A 1 43.91 -73.81 -60.85
N LYS A 2 44.14 -72.92 -59.86
CA LYS A 2 44.00 -71.43 -59.84
C LYS A 2 42.59 -70.85 -60.09
N LYS A 3 41.80 -70.48 -59.07
CA LYS A 3 41.83 -69.25 -58.21
C LYS A 3 42.07 -67.96 -59.00
N GLN A 4 41.02 -67.14 -59.14
CA GLN A 4 40.85 -65.70 -58.78
C GLN A 4 39.32 -65.46 -58.77
N GLY A 5 38.63 -64.90 -57.78
CA GLY A 5 39.00 -63.89 -56.79
C GLY A 5 38.33 -62.57 -57.15
N LEU A 6 36.99 -62.49 -57.14
CA LEU A 6 36.26 -61.22 -57.27
C LEU A 6 35.59 -60.89 -55.93
N VAL A 7 36.16 -59.89 -55.27
CA VAL A 7 35.74 -59.38 -53.97
C VAL A 7 34.40 -58.66 -54.12
N LEU A 8 33.41 -59.11 -53.36
CA LEU A 8 32.14 -58.41 -53.20
C LEU A 8 32.40 -57.15 -52.38
N ALA A 9 32.47 -55.99 -53.05
CA ALA A 9 32.55 -54.71 -52.38
C ALA A 9 31.18 -54.41 -51.76
N THR A 10 31.02 -54.75 -50.48
CA THR A 10 29.91 -54.25 -49.65
C THR A 10 30.06 -52.73 -49.60
N LEU A 11 29.23 -52.03 -50.36
CA LEU A 11 29.08 -50.59 -50.26
C LEU A 11 28.46 -50.30 -48.89
N LEU A 12 29.31 -50.03 -47.91
CA LEU A 12 28.90 -49.48 -46.63
C LEU A 12 28.42 -48.05 -46.91
N VAL A 13 27.13 -47.89 -47.23
CA VAL A 13 26.48 -46.58 -47.21
C VAL A 13 26.60 -46.13 -45.77
N GLY A 14 27.55 -45.23 -45.51
CA GLY A 14 27.67 -44.59 -44.22
C GLY A 14 26.32 -44.02 -43.87
N ALA A 15 25.80 -44.40 -42.69
CA ALA A 15 24.81 -43.60 -42.02
C ALA A 15 25.47 -42.27 -41.65
N SER A 16 25.70 -41.40 -42.65
CA SER A 16 25.58 -39.98 -42.43
C SER A 16 24.19 -39.83 -41.85
N SER A 17 24.10 -39.50 -40.57
CA SER A 17 22.85 -38.98 -40.03
C SER A 17 22.45 -37.87 -40.98
N LEU A 18 21.44 -38.11 -41.84
CA LEU A 18 20.75 -37.01 -42.47
C LEU A 18 20.26 -36.20 -41.27
N ALA A 19 20.88 -35.06 -41.00
CA ALA A 19 20.21 -34.03 -40.25
C ALA A 19 18.90 -33.84 -41.01
N MET A 20 17.78 -34.29 -40.42
CA MET A 20 16.49 -34.08 -41.04
C MET A 20 16.41 -32.59 -41.29
N ALA A 21 16.27 -32.19 -42.56
CA ALA A 21 16.07 -30.80 -42.88
C ALA A 21 14.89 -30.34 -42.03
N VAL A 22 15.13 -29.37 -41.17
CA VAL A 22 14.08 -28.77 -40.36
C VAL A 22 13.09 -28.16 -41.35
N GLU A 23 11.87 -28.67 -41.39
CA GLU A 23 10.86 -28.13 -42.28
C GLU A 23 10.42 -26.77 -41.74
N SER A 24 10.27 -25.81 -42.65
CA SER A 24 9.73 -24.49 -42.30
C SER A 24 8.29 -24.59 -41.80
N PHE A 25 7.54 -25.62 -42.23
CA PHE A 25 6.19 -25.93 -41.78
C PHE A 25 5.94 -27.45 -41.87
N TYR A 26 5.61 -28.09 -40.75
CA TYR A 26 5.40 -29.54 -40.60
C TYR A 26 4.10 -29.83 -39.86
N VAL A 27 3.36 -30.88 -40.24
CA VAL A 27 2.14 -31.32 -39.53
C VAL A 27 2.24 -32.82 -39.23
N THR A 28 2.09 -33.21 -37.96
CA THR A 28 2.16 -34.63 -37.56
C THR A 28 0.89 -35.40 -37.96
N ALA A 29 0.96 -36.73 -37.97
CA ALA A 29 -0.24 -37.57 -38.12
C ALA A 29 -1.28 -37.37 -36.99
N GLY A 30 -0.85 -36.84 -35.84
CA GLY A 30 -1.72 -36.47 -34.72
C GLY A 30 -2.38 -35.10 -34.86
N GLY A 31 -1.96 -34.30 -35.86
CA GLY A 31 -2.50 -32.96 -36.13
C GLY A 31 -1.73 -31.80 -35.49
N ASP A 32 -0.60 -32.06 -34.83
CA ASP A 32 0.26 -31.01 -34.27
C ASP A 32 1.03 -30.30 -35.38
N VAL A 33 1.16 -28.97 -35.28
CA VAL A 33 1.83 -28.12 -36.27
C VAL A 33 3.17 -27.64 -35.74
N GLY A 34 4.26 -27.96 -36.47
CA GLY A 34 5.60 -27.42 -36.26
C GLY A 34 5.91 -26.32 -37.29
N VAL A 35 6.53 -25.23 -36.86
CA VAL A 35 7.15 -24.22 -37.74
C VAL A 35 8.60 -24.13 -37.34
N GLY A 36 9.52 -24.54 -38.21
CA GLY A 36 10.94 -24.64 -37.86
C GLY A 36 11.27 -25.83 -36.94
N THR A 37 10.42 -26.86 -36.88
CA THR A 37 10.68 -28.13 -36.19
C THR A 37 9.87 -29.28 -36.76
N ASN A 38 10.47 -30.48 -36.81
CA ASN A 38 9.80 -31.73 -37.25
C ASN A 38 9.31 -32.58 -36.08
N THR A 39 9.54 -32.13 -34.84
CA THR A 39 9.14 -32.82 -33.61
C THR A 39 8.39 -31.83 -32.72
N PRO A 40 7.16 -31.42 -33.10
CA PRO A 40 6.37 -30.52 -32.27
C PRO A 40 6.04 -31.18 -30.93
N GLU A 41 6.14 -30.42 -29.83
CA GLU A 41 5.85 -30.87 -28.46
C GLU A 41 4.50 -30.34 -27.94
N ALA A 42 3.78 -29.60 -28.79
CA ALA A 42 2.47 -29.02 -28.53
C ALA A 42 1.69 -28.93 -29.86
N ALA A 43 0.38 -28.69 -29.76
CA ALA A 43 -0.50 -28.55 -30.94
C ALA A 43 0.01 -27.49 -31.95
N LEU A 44 0.71 -26.46 -31.47
CA LEU A 44 1.49 -25.54 -32.27
C LEU A 44 2.85 -25.32 -31.61
N HIS A 45 3.94 -25.67 -32.29
CA HIS A 45 5.33 -25.46 -31.85
C HIS A 45 6.08 -24.64 -32.90
N VAL A 46 6.42 -23.39 -32.59
CA VAL A 46 7.21 -22.50 -33.46
C VAL A 46 8.63 -22.39 -32.90
N VAL A 47 9.62 -22.71 -33.72
CA VAL A 47 11.04 -22.65 -33.39
C VAL A 47 11.76 -21.78 -34.41
N ARG A 48 12.61 -20.89 -33.93
CA ARG A 48 13.54 -20.12 -34.74
C ARG A 48 14.93 -20.20 -34.13
N ASP A 49 15.86 -20.77 -34.88
CA ASP A 49 17.24 -21.05 -34.43
C ASP A 49 18.30 -20.39 -35.35
N ASP A 50 17.93 -19.25 -35.96
CA ASP A 50 18.76 -18.58 -36.96
C ASP A 50 19.65 -17.46 -36.39
N ALA A 51 19.57 -17.20 -35.07
CA ALA A 51 20.25 -16.12 -34.35
C ALA A 51 20.19 -14.75 -35.05
N SER A 52 19.16 -14.50 -35.88
CA SER A 52 19.11 -13.39 -36.85
C SER A 52 18.88 -12.00 -36.24
N GLY A 53 18.96 -11.85 -34.92
CA GLY A 53 18.76 -10.58 -34.20
C GLY A 53 17.31 -10.11 -34.10
N ALA A 54 16.41 -10.61 -34.95
CA ALA A 54 14.97 -10.50 -34.69
C ALA A 54 14.65 -11.25 -33.38
N THR A 55 13.74 -10.70 -32.57
CA THR A 55 13.36 -11.25 -31.24
C THR A 55 11.87 -11.61 -31.14
N THR A 56 11.08 -11.26 -32.15
CA THR A 56 9.63 -11.51 -32.16
C THR A 56 9.35 -12.84 -32.85
N GLU A 57 8.85 -13.81 -32.09
CA GLU A 57 8.45 -15.13 -32.63
C GLU A 57 7.03 -15.13 -33.21
N LEU A 58 6.14 -14.30 -32.68
CA LEU A 58 4.75 -14.16 -33.14
C LEU A 58 4.38 -12.68 -33.26
N LEU A 59 4.20 -12.22 -34.50
CA LEU A 59 3.73 -10.88 -34.83
C LEU A 59 2.30 -10.98 -35.39
N LEU A 60 1.37 -10.26 -34.76
CA LEU A 60 -0.03 -10.18 -35.19
C LEU A 60 -0.37 -8.72 -35.46
N GLU A 61 -0.43 -8.34 -36.74
CA GLU A 61 -0.69 -6.97 -37.16
C GLU A 61 -2.12 -6.82 -37.68
N ASN A 62 -2.80 -5.79 -37.20
CA ASN A 62 -4.10 -5.38 -37.70
C ASN A 62 -4.19 -3.86 -37.67
N SER A 63 -4.84 -3.27 -38.67
CA SER A 63 -5.17 -1.83 -38.68
C SER A 63 -6.38 -1.50 -37.81
N GLY A 64 -7.15 -2.52 -37.41
CA GLY A 64 -8.20 -2.43 -36.40
C GLY A 64 -7.74 -2.90 -35.02
N GLY A 65 -8.69 -3.34 -34.19
CA GLY A 65 -8.38 -3.92 -32.89
C GLY A 65 -7.58 -5.22 -33.01
N VAL A 66 -6.63 -5.43 -32.10
CA VAL A 66 -5.83 -6.66 -32.00
C VAL A 66 -6.28 -7.37 -30.72
N LYS A 67 -6.53 -8.68 -30.83
CA LYS A 67 -6.86 -9.55 -29.71
C LYS A 67 -6.13 -10.88 -29.87
N LEU A 68 -5.32 -11.22 -28.88
CA LEU A 68 -4.83 -12.59 -28.67
C LEU A 68 -5.54 -13.13 -27.44
N GLY A 69 -6.26 -14.24 -27.58
CA GLY A 69 -7.08 -14.80 -26.51
C GLY A 69 -6.90 -16.31 -26.37
N LEU A 70 -6.78 -16.77 -25.13
CA LEU A 70 -6.93 -18.16 -24.74
C LEU A 70 -8.25 -18.27 -23.97
N LEU A 71 -9.17 -19.08 -24.46
CA LEU A 71 -10.51 -19.23 -23.89
C LEU A 71 -10.74 -20.69 -23.51
N ASN A 72 -11.14 -20.92 -22.27
CA ASN A 72 -11.76 -22.18 -21.86
C ASN A 72 -13.29 -22.00 -21.91
N THR A 73 -13.94 -22.65 -22.86
CA THR A 73 -15.38 -22.54 -23.10
C THR A 73 -16.23 -23.17 -21.99
N ASP A 74 -15.67 -24.09 -21.22
CA ASP A 74 -16.39 -24.81 -20.16
C ASP A 74 -16.35 -24.03 -18.84
N SER A 75 -15.22 -23.40 -18.52
CA SER A 75 -14.97 -22.70 -17.25
C SER A 75 -15.07 -21.17 -17.35
N ALA A 76 -15.36 -20.63 -18.54
CA ALA A 76 -15.36 -19.18 -18.81
C ALA A 76 -14.07 -18.46 -18.35
N ILE A 77 -12.96 -19.18 -18.39
CA ILE A 77 -11.63 -18.62 -18.10
C ILE A 77 -11.08 -18.05 -19.39
N GLU A 78 -10.67 -16.80 -19.34
CA GLU A 78 -10.14 -16.09 -20.50
C GLU A 78 -8.85 -15.34 -20.14
N TRP A 79 -7.82 -15.59 -20.93
CA TRP A 79 -6.56 -14.85 -20.90
C TRP A 79 -6.46 -14.06 -22.19
N VAL A 80 -6.42 -12.73 -22.09
CA VAL A 80 -6.46 -11.87 -23.27
C VAL A 80 -5.42 -10.78 -23.18
N ILE A 81 -4.75 -10.55 -24.31
CA ILE A 81 -4.01 -9.33 -24.61
C ILE A 81 -4.77 -8.64 -25.74
N SER A 82 -5.23 -7.42 -25.49
CA SER A 82 -6.00 -6.68 -26.49
C SER A 82 -5.84 -5.17 -26.37
N ASN A 83 -6.27 -4.44 -27.39
CA ASN A 83 -6.18 -2.99 -27.42
C ASN A 83 -7.23 -2.28 -26.53
N ASP A 84 -8.27 -2.99 -26.09
CA ASP A 84 -9.28 -2.52 -25.13
C ASP A 84 -8.81 -2.69 -23.65
N SER A 85 -8.10 -3.78 -23.37
CA SER A 85 -7.46 -4.13 -22.10
C SER A 85 -6.07 -4.67 -22.36
N ARG A 86 -5.00 -3.95 -21.96
CA ARG A 86 -3.61 -4.35 -22.24
C ARG A 86 -3.32 -5.80 -21.86
N PHE A 87 -3.87 -6.24 -20.73
CA PHE A 87 -3.76 -7.62 -20.28
C PHE A 87 -4.89 -7.95 -19.31
N ARG A 88 -5.57 -9.09 -19.50
CA ARG A 88 -6.53 -9.61 -18.51
C ARG A 88 -6.44 -11.13 -18.34
N ILE A 89 -6.61 -11.56 -17.09
CA ILE A 89 -6.80 -12.95 -16.68
C ILE A 89 -8.09 -12.98 -15.89
N MET A 90 -9.15 -13.58 -16.43
CA MET A 90 -10.48 -13.55 -15.84
C MET A 90 -11.11 -14.94 -15.79
N ALA A 91 -11.93 -15.18 -14.77
CA ALA A 91 -12.92 -16.24 -14.69
C ALA A 91 -14.28 -15.58 -14.44
N GLY A 92 -15.07 -15.40 -15.51
CA GLY A 92 -16.25 -14.54 -15.47
C GLY A 92 -15.89 -13.10 -15.08
N ASN A 93 -16.48 -12.58 -14.00
CA ASN A 93 -16.25 -11.21 -13.51
C ASN A 93 -15.13 -11.10 -12.47
N ALA A 94 -14.46 -12.19 -12.11
CA ALA A 94 -13.38 -12.22 -11.14
C ALA A 94 -12.04 -12.40 -11.84
N GLY A 95 -11.02 -11.67 -11.40
CA GLY A 95 -9.68 -11.79 -11.95
C GLY A 95 -8.86 -10.51 -11.85
N MET A 96 -7.93 -10.38 -12.77
CA MET A 96 -6.99 -9.27 -12.88
C MET A 96 -7.11 -8.64 -14.27
N ASN A 97 -7.27 -7.32 -14.30
CA ASN A 97 -7.35 -6.53 -15.53
C ASN A 97 -6.37 -5.36 -15.45
N ILE A 98 -5.56 -5.20 -16.49
CA ILE A 98 -4.71 -4.02 -16.71
C ILE A 98 -5.30 -3.23 -17.86
N ALA A 99 -5.86 -2.08 -17.54
CA ALA A 99 -6.50 -1.19 -18.49
C ALA A 99 -5.46 -0.45 -19.37
N ALA A 100 -5.93 0.11 -20.49
CA ALA A 100 -5.08 0.86 -21.42
C ALA A 100 -4.37 2.07 -20.81
N ASN A 101 -4.93 2.66 -19.75
CA ASN A 101 -4.34 3.77 -19.00
C ASN A 101 -3.31 3.31 -17.93
N GLY A 102 -3.06 2.00 -17.80
CA GLY A 102 -2.16 1.43 -16.82
C GLY A 102 -2.79 1.10 -15.45
N ASN A 103 -4.08 1.38 -15.26
CA ASN A 103 -4.77 0.98 -14.03
C ASN A 103 -4.87 -0.54 -13.95
N MET A 104 -4.56 -1.08 -12.77
CA MET A 104 -4.72 -2.49 -12.46
C MET A 104 -5.90 -2.68 -11.51
N GLU A 105 -6.86 -3.51 -11.91
CA GLU A 105 -7.97 -3.92 -11.07
C GLU A 105 -7.85 -5.42 -10.77
N VAL A 106 -7.87 -5.75 -9.49
CA VAL A 106 -7.87 -7.13 -8.99
C VAL A 106 -9.10 -7.30 -8.11
N THR A 107 -9.94 -8.28 -8.42
CA THR A 107 -11.16 -8.53 -7.62
C THR A 107 -10.87 -9.20 -6.27
N GLY A 108 -9.71 -9.85 -6.15
CA GLY A 108 -9.23 -10.50 -4.93
C GLY A 108 -8.18 -9.68 -4.17
N THR A 109 -7.44 -10.36 -3.29
CA THR A 109 -6.37 -9.77 -2.47
C THR A 109 -5.04 -9.76 -3.22
N VAL A 110 -4.27 -8.69 -3.06
CA VAL A 110 -2.89 -8.58 -3.56
C VAL A 110 -1.92 -8.84 -2.39
N THR A 111 -1.15 -9.92 -2.50
CA THR A 111 -0.04 -10.22 -1.58
C THR A 111 1.28 -9.90 -2.27
N ALA A 112 2.04 -8.94 -1.74
CA ALA A 112 3.30 -8.49 -2.31
C ALA A 112 4.33 -8.27 -1.19
N ASN A 113 5.61 -8.47 -1.51
CA ASN A 113 6.71 -8.18 -0.57
C ASN A 113 6.77 -6.68 -0.24
N ASN A 114 6.50 -5.81 -1.21
CA ASN A 114 6.47 -4.36 -1.01
C ASN A 114 5.58 -3.67 -2.06
N ILE A 115 5.02 -2.51 -1.70
CA ILE A 115 4.25 -1.62 -2.60
C ILE A 115 4.82 -0.21 -2.45
N LEU A 116 5.44 0.31 -3.52
CA LEU A 116 5.96 1.67 -3.55
C LEU A 116 4.93 2.60 -4.21
N LEU A 117 4.40 3.55 -3.45
CA LEU A 117 3.46 4.56 -3.94
C LEU A 117 4.23 5.82 -4.37
N THR A 118 3.95 6.34 -5.56
CA THR A 118 4.58 7.58 -6.04
C THR A 118 4.26 8.74 -5.08
N SER A 119 5.29 9.30 -4.47
CA SER A 119 5.17 10.44 -3.56
C SER A 119 6.34 11.42 -3.72
N ASP A 120 6.67 11.75 -4.96
CA ASP A 120 7.61 12.83 -5.28
C ASP A 120 6.92 14.20 -5.15
N ARG A 121 7.63 15.21 -4.62
CA ARG A 121 7.16 16.60 -4.61
C ARG A 121 6.92 17.12 -6.03
N ASN A 122 7.75 16.72 -7.00
CA ASN A 122 7.61 17.14 -8.40
C ASN A 122 6.42 16.46 -9.11
N ALA A 123 5.90 15.37 -8.56
CA ALA A 123 4.69 14.73 -9.05
C ALA A 123 3.40 15.33 -8.46
N LYS A 124 3.53 16.32 -7.55
CA LYS A 124 2.41 16.94 -6.83
C LYS A 124 2.34 18.43 -7.12
N THR A 125 1.14 18.97 -7.10
CA THR A 125 0.86 20.40 -7.22
C THR A 125 -0.12 20.82 -6.13
N ALA A 126 -0.40 22.12 -6.00
CA ALA A 126 -1.33 22.67 -4.99
C ALA A 126 -1.03 22.18 -3.56
N ILE A 127 0.25 22.25 -3.16
CA ILE A 127 0.70 21.76 -1.86
C ILE A 127 0.45 22.84 -0.80
N GLU A 128 -0.50 22.58 0.09
CA GLU A 128 -0.89 23.48 1.18
C GLU A 128 -0.66 22.82 2.55
N PRO A 129 -0.38 23.61 3.61
CA PRO A 129 -0.34 23.09 4.97
C PRO A 129 -1.72 22.55 5.42
N VAL A 130 -1.70 21.45 6.18
CA VAL A 130 -2.93 20.86 6.75
C VAL A 130 -3.15 21.41 8.16
N ASP A 131 -4.37 21.89 8.45
CA ASP A 131 -4.80 22.26 9.80
C ASP A 131 -5.01 21.00 10.66
N GLY A 132 -4.12 20.81 11.63
CA GLY A 132 -4.18 19.68 12.56
C GLY A 132 -5.41 19.69 13.47
N ASP A 133 -5.90 20.86 13.89
CA ASP A 133 -7.09 20.97 14.74
C ASP A 133 -8.37 20.65 13.97
N TYR A 134 -8.42 21.02 12.69
CA TYR A 134 -9.45 20.53 11.78
C TYR A 134 -9.43 19.00 11.69
N VAL A 135 -8.27 18.39 11.43
CA VAL A 135 -8.13 16.93 11.33
C VAL A 135 -8.62 16.23 12.59
N LEU A 136 -8.20 16.68 13.78
CA LEU A 136 -8.62 16.09 15.05
C LEU A 136 -10.12 16.22 15.30
N ARG A 137 -10.73 17.36 14.93
CA ARG A 137 -12.19 17.55 15.05
C ARG A 137 -12.98 16.63 14.11
N GLN A 138 -12.49 16.42 12.88
CA GLN A 138 -13.12 15.49 11.94
C GLN A 138 -13.00 14.05 12.42
N LEU A 139 -11.80 13.63 12.86
CA LEU A 139 -11.57 12.27 13.37
C LEU A 139 -12.46 11.92 14.57
N GLN A 140 -12.81 12.90 15.41
CA GLN A 140 -13.73 12.67 16.53
C GLN A 140 -15.17 12.34 16.09
N GLN A 141 -15.56 12.73 14.88
CA GLN A 141 -16.91 12.51 14.34
C GLN A 141 -17.00 11.23 13.51
N ILE A 142 -15.86 10.70 13.03
CA ILE A 142 -15.83 9.51 12.19
C ILE A 142 -15.95 8.25 13.06
N PRO A 143 -16.98 7.41 12.85
CA PRO A 143 -17.08 6.13 13.55
C PRO A 143 -15.98 5.18 13.10
N VAL A 144 -15.30 4.55 14.07
CA VAL A 144 -14.40 3.41 13.82
C VAL A 144 -15.11 2.16 14.28
N SER A 145 -15.36 1.24 13.35
CA SER A 145 -16.10 0.00 13.61
C SER A 145 -15.26 -1.23 13.25
N ALA A 146 -15.58 -2.36 13.86
CA ALA A 146 -15.06 -3.64 13.43
C ALA A 146 -16.06 -4.28 12.44
N TRP A 147 -15.59 -4.72 11.28
CA TRP A 147 -16.43 -5.20 10.18
C TRP A 147 -15.79 -6.41 9.47
N SER A 148 -16.58 -7.11 8.64
CA SER A 148 -16.12 -8.20 7.78
C SER A 148 -16.61 -7.93 6.35
N TYR A 149 -15.85 -8.36 5.33
CA TYR A 149 -16.38 -8.35 3.97
C TYR A 149 -17.51 -9.38 3.83
N LYS A 150 -18.52 -9.09 3.00
CA LYS A 150 -19.59 -10.05 2.71
C LYS A 150 -19.08 -11.35 2.09
N SER A 151 -17.98 -11.29 1.34
CA SER A 151 -17.32 -12.44 0.72
C SER A 151 -16.45 -13.25 1.70
N SER A 152 -16.07 -12.67 2.83
CA SER A 152 -15.20 -13.27 3.85
C SER A 152 -15.71 -12.93 5.26
N PRO A 153 -16.88 -13.47 5.67
CA PRO A 153 -17.54 -13.08 6.91
C PRO A 153 -16.73 -13.39 8.17
N ASP A 154 -15.87 -14.42 8.11
CA ASP A 154 -15.02 -14.86 9.21
C ASP A 154 -13.76 -14.01 9.39
N GLU A 155 -13.41 -13.16 8.41
CA GLU A 155 -12.27 -12.25 8.49
C GLU A 155 -12.68 -10.90 9.09
N ARG A 156 -12.06 -10.53 10.21
CA ARG A 156 -12.35 -9.28 10.92
C ARG A 156 -11.35 -8.19 10.57
N HIS A 157 -11.89 -7.02 10.26
CA HIS A 157 -11.14 -5.80 10.01
C HIS A 157 -11.61 -4.68 10.94
N ILE A 158 -10.78 -3.64 11.10
CA ILE A 158 -11.10 -2.44 11.85
C ILE A 158 -10.82 -1.21 10.99
N GLY A 159 -11.75 -0.25 11.00
CA GLY A 159 -11.57 1.01 10.31
C GLY A 159 -12.87 1.78 10.16
N PRO A 160 -12.79 3.02 9.63
CA PRO A 160 -13.97 3.77 9.25
C PRO A 160 -14.59 3.24 7.96
N MET A 161 -15.85 3.57 7.73
CA MET A 161 -16.45 3.41 6.41
C MET A 161 -15.92 4.49 5.46
N ALA A 162 -15.79 4.16 4.17
CA ALA A 162 -15.26 5.09 3.18
C ALA A 162 -16.13 6.33 3.00
N GLN A 163 -17.45 6.18 3.15
CA GLN A 163 -18.42 7.27 3.02
C GLN A 163 -18.25 8.29 4.14
N ASP A 164 -18.07 7.85 5.38
CA ASP A 164 -17.85 8.74 6.53
C ASP A 164 -16.50 9.47 6.39
N PHE A 165 -15.46 8.75 5.96
CA PHE A 165 -14.14 9.33 5.70
C PHE A 165 -14.21 10.39 4.59
N TYR A 166 -14.90 10.08 3.49
CA TYR A 166 -15.08 11.00 2.38
C TYR A 166 -15.92 12.23 2.78
N ALA A 167 -16.98 12.04 3.54
CA ALA A 167 -17.81 13.15 4.04
C ALA A 167 -17.01 14.11 4.95
N ALA A 168 -16.07 13.59 5.74
CA ALA A 168 -15.26 14.37 6.66
C ALA A 168 -14.08 15.10 6.00
N PHE A 169 -13.44 14.49 4.99
CA PHE A 169 -12.19 15.00 4.41
C PHE A 169 -12.28 15.37 2.92
N GLY A 170 -13.23 14.82 2.17
CA GLY A 170 -13.37 15.06 0.74
C GLY A 170 -12.19 14.54 -0.11
N LEU A 171 -11.41 13.58 0.41
CA LEU A 171 -10.20 13.07 -0.24
C LEU A 171 -10.52 11.89 -1.17
N GLY A 172 -9.80 11.80 -2.29
CA GLY A 172 -10.00 10.78 -3.31
C GLY A 172 -11.10 11.13 -4.32
N ASN A 173 -11.40 10.19 -5.23
CA ASN A 173 -12.37 10.37 -6.31
C ASN A 173 -13.67 9.55 -6.12
N THR A 174 -13.84 8.91 -4.95
CA THR A 174 -15.02 8.08 -4.64
C THR A 174 -15.22 7.99 -3.13
N ASP A 175 -16.48 7.87 -2.72
CA ASP A 175 -16.92 7.60 -1.35
C ASP A 175 -16.93 6.10 -0.98
N LYS A 176 -16.46 5.22 -1.88
CA LYS A 176 -16.49 3.75 -1.69
C LYS A 176 -15.13 3.12 -1.46
N ARG A 177 -14.05 3.89 -1.48
CA ARG A 177 -12.68 3.42 -1.28
C ARG A 177 -11.91 4.46 -0.50
N ILE A 178 -11.01 4.02 0.37
CA ILE A 178 -10.07 4.89 1.07
C ILE A 178 -8.69 4.61 0.47
N SER A 179 -8.02 5.65 -0.04
CA SER A 179 -6.63 5.52 -0.45
C SER A 179 -5.73 5.34 0.76
N MET A 180 -4.77 4.41 0.69
CA MET A 180 -3.76 4.28 1.74
C MET A 180 -2.89 5.53 1.89
N VAL A 181 -2.73 6.32 0.81
CA VAL A 181 -2.03 7.61 0.85
C VAL A 181 -2.78 8.60 1.75
N ASP A 182 -4.10 8.69 1.58
CA ASP A 182 -4.95 9.63 2.30
C ASP A 182 -5.09 9.22 3.77
N ALA A 183 -5.33 7.93 4.04
CA ALA A 183 -5.41 7.39 5.39
C ALA A 183 -4.10 7.63 6.17
N ALA A 184 -2.94 7.38 5.55
CA ALA A 184 -1.63 7.62 6.16
C ALA A 184 -1.37 9.12 6.39
N GLY A 185 -1.75 9.97 5.43
CA GLY A 185 -1.62 11.43 5.53
C GLY A 185 -2.44 12.00 6.69
N VAL A 186 -3.71 11.60 6.82
CA VAL A 186 -4.60 11.99 7.93
C VAL A 186 -4.04 11.50 9.26
N ALA A 187 -3.56 10.26 9.35
CA ALA A 187 -2.96 9.72 10.56
C ALA A 187 -1.72 10.51 11.00
N LEU A 188 -0.81 10.84 10.07
CA LEU A 188 0.38 11.64 10.36
C LEU A 188 0.02 13.06 10.81
N ALA A 189 -0.94 13.71 10.14
CA ALA A 189 -1.42 15.03 10.55
C ALA A 189 -2.01 15.00 11.97
N ALA A 190 -2.81 13.97 12.28
CA ALA A 190 -3.39 13.78 13.60
C ALA A 190 -2.32 13.57 14.68
N VAL A 191 -1.32 12.71 14.43
CA VAL A 191 -0.22 12.47 15.39
C VAL A 191 0.56 13.76 15.67
N LYS A 192 0.87 14.54 14.64
CA LYS A 192 1.55 15.83 14.80
C LYS A 192 0.71 16.80 15.64
N ALA A 193 -0.58 16.92 15.35
CA ALA A 193 -1.50 17.78 16.09
C ALA A 193 -1.66 17.35 17.56
N LEU A 194 -1.73 16.04 17.81
CA LEU A 194 -1.79 15.50 19.18
C LEU A 194 -0.51 15.78 19.96
N ASN A 195 0.66 15.62 19.34
CA ASN A 195 1.94 15.94 19.98
C ASN A 195 2.03 17.42 20.36
N GLN A 196 1.61 18.33 19.47
CA GLN A 196 1.57 19.76 19.77
C GLN A 196 0.64 20.06 20.97
N ARG A 197 -0.57 19.51 20.98
CA ARG A 197 -1.50 19.69 22.12
C ARG A 197 -0.97 19.11 23.42
N LEU A 198 -0.17 18.04 23.35
CA LEU A 198 0.47 17.44 24.52
C LEU A 198 1.53 18.37 25.11
N GLU A 199 2.40 18.93 24.26
CA GLU A 199 3.41 19.92 24.66
C GLU A 199 2.78 21.17 25.30
N GLU A 200 1.70 21.69 24.70
CA GLU A 200 0.95 22.83 25.22
C GLU A 200 0.33 22.52 26.60
N LYS A 201 -0.23 21.32 26.77
CA LYS A 201 -0.79 20.87 28.05
C LYS A 201 0.28 20.69 29.11
N GLU A 202 1.44 20.14 28.76
CA GLU A 202 2.56 19.94 29.67
C GLU A 202 3.11 21.29 30.17
N ALA A 203 3.32 22.24 29.27
CA ALA A 203 3.71 23.60 29.65
C ALA A 203 2.69 24.26 30.58
N ARG A 204 1.39 24.00 30.35
CA ARG A 204 0.34 24.52 31.22
C ARG A 204 0.34 23.86 32.60
N ILE A 205 0.58 22.56 32.69
CA ILE A 205 0.70 21.82 33.96
C ILE A 205 1.86 22.39 34.77
N GLN A 206 3.04 22.54 34.17
CA GLN A 206 4.22 23.10 34.84
C GLN A 206 3.99 24.52 35.36
N GLU A 207 3.29 25.35 34.59
CA GLU A 207 2.93 26.71 35.04
C GLU A 207 1.93 26.67 36.21
N LEU A 208 0.94 25.78 36.17
CA LEU A 208 -0.01 25.62 37.26
C LEU A 208 0.67 25.10 38.54
N GLU A 209 1.61 24.17 38.43
CA GLU A 209 2.41 23.66 39.55
C GLU A 209 3.26 24.76 40.19
N LYS A 210 3.93 25.60 39.40
CA LYS A 210 4.68 26.77 39.90
C LYS A 210 3.79 27.75 40.66
N ARG A 211 2.61 28.02 40.11
CA ARG A 211 1.63 28.91 40.76
C ARG A 211 1.12 28.33 42.07
N LEU A 212 0.84 27.03 42.10
CA LEU A 212 0.40 26.33 43.32
C LEU A 212 1.47 26.40 44.40
N ALA A 213 2.73 26.07 44.08
CA ALA A 213 3.85 26.17 45.02
C ALA A 213 4.01 27.58 45.59
N ARG A 214 3.83 28.62 44.76
CA ARG A 214 3.85 30.02 45.22
C ARG A 214 2.69 30.35 46.14
N GLN A 215 1.49 29.82 45.88
CA GLN A 215 0.32 30.02 46.75
C GLN A 215 0.54 29.36 48.12
N GLU A 216 1.10 28.16 48.15
CA GLU A 216 1.46 27.45 49.39
C GLU A 216 2.50 28.21 50.20
N GLU A 217 3.54 28.75 49.56
CA GLU A 217 4.55 29.60 50.22
C GLU A 217 3.93 30.86 50.83
N LEU A 218 3.07 31.54 50.07
CA LEU A 218 2.38 32.75 50.55
C LEU A 218 1.44 32.42 51.73
N ALA A 219 0.70 31.32 51.66
CA ALA A 219 -0.16 30.87 52.75
C ALA A 219 0.64 30.61 54.03
N ALA A 220 1.79 29.94 53.91
CA ALA A 220 2.69 29.71 55.04
C ALA A 220 3.24 31.03 55.63
N ARG A 221 3.61 31.99 54.77
CA ARG A 221 4.07 33.33 55.21
C ARG A 221 2.98 34.10 55.92
N VAL A 222 1.74 34.06 55.43
CA VAL A 222 0.59 34.71 56.08
C VAL A 222 0.37 34.10 57.46
N GLN A 223 0.34 32.77 57.59
CA GLN A 223 0.22 32.11 58.90
C GLN A 223 1.34 32.49 59.86
N ALA A 224 2.59 32.58 59.39
CA ALA A 224 3.72 33.01 60.21
C ALA A 224 3.58 34.46 60.69
N LEU A 225 3.14 35.37 59.81
CA LEU A 225 2.89 36.77 60.16
C LEU A 225 1.72 36.91 61.15
N GLU A 226 0.67 36.13 60.98
CA GLU A 226 -0.46 36.07 61.92
C GLU A 226 0.01 35.61 63.31
N ALA A 227 0.83 34.56 63.39
CA ALA A 227 1.38 34.07 64.65
C ALA A 227 2.26 35.13 65.35
N ILE A 228 3.14 35.82 64.61
CA ILE A 228 3.97 36.91 65.13
C ILE A 228 3.09 38.05 65.65
N THR A 229 2.06 38.43 64.90
CA THR A 229 1.13 39.51 65.28
C THR A 229 0.39 39.17 66.58
N VAL A 230 -0.10 37.94 66.72
CA VAL A 230 -0.74 37.46 67.96
C VAL A 230 0.23 37.55 69.14
N LYS A 231 1.48 37.12 68.97
CA LYS A 231 2.51 37.18 70.01
C LYS A 231 2.80 38.62 70.45
N LEU A 232 2.99 39.55 69.51
CA LEU A 232 3.24 40.97 69.82
C LEU A 232 2.06 41.62 70.57
N ILE A 233 0.82 41.27 70.20
CA ILE A 233 -0.38 41.77 70.91
C ILE A 233 -0.41 41.25 72.36
N GLN A 234 -0.03 39.99 72.59
CA GLN A 234 0.03 39.41 73.93
C GLN A 234 1.13 40.06 74.79
N GLU A 235 2.30 40.31 74.23
CA GLU A 235 3.44 40.94 74.94
C GLU A 235 3.22 42.43 75.28
N ARG A 236 2.40 43.15 74.49
CA ARG A 236 2.13 44.59 74.70
C ARG A 236 1.06 44.88 75.77
N LYS A 237 0.10 43.96 75.99
CA LYS A 237 -0.96 44.08 77.02
C LYS A 237 -0.44 44.31 78.45
N PRO A 238 0.61 43.61 78.95
CA PRO A 238 1.16 43.89 80.27
C PRO A 238 1.98 45.19 80.36
N ALA A 239 2.65 45.62 79.28
CA ALA A 239 3.48 46.83 79.26
C ALA A 239 2.67 48.15 79.28
N MET A 240 1.46 48.18 78.71
CA MET A 240 0.57 49.35 78.85
C MET A 240 -0.01 49.49 80.26
N ARG A 241 -0.34 48.38 80.94
CA ARG A 241 -0.89 48.40 82.31
C ARG A 241 0.08 49.00 83.34
N THR A 242 1.39 48.85 83.15
CA THR A 242 2.41 49.42 84.03
C THR A 242 2.75 50.88 83.71
N ALA A 243 2.52 51.35 82.48
CA ALA A 243 2.76 52.73 82.08
C ALA A 243 1.64 53.69 82.53
N THR A 244 0.37 53.24 82.64
CA THR A 244 -0.74 54.07 83.10
C THR A 244 -0.76 54.29 84.63
N LEU A 245 0.03 53.54 85.39
CA LEU A 245 0.17 53.68 86.85
C LEU A 245 1.33 54.60 87.28
N ARG A 246 1.99 55.28 86.32
CA ARG A 246 3.05 56.27 86.57
C ARG A 246 2.77 57.57 85.81
N GLN A 247 1.76 58.31 86.22
CA GLN A 247 1.79 59.77 86.10
C GLN A 247 1.53 60.35 87.50
N PRO A 248 2.28 61.39 87.91
CA PRO A 248 2.27 61.92 89.26
C PRO A 248 0.93 62.56 89.65
#